data_AF-A0A395GWJ6-F1
#
_entry.id   AF-A0A395GWJ6-F1
#
_cell.length_a   1.000
_cell.length_b   1.000
_cell.length_c   1.000
_cell.angle_alpha   90.00
_cell.angle_beta   90.00
_cell.angle_gamma   90.00
#
_symmetry.space_group_name_H-M   'P 1'
#
loop_
_entity.id
_entity.type
_entity.pdbx_description
1 polymer ?
#
loop_
_entity_poly.entity_id
_entity_poly.type
_entity_poly.pdbx_seq_one_letter_code
_entity_poly.pdbx_strand_id
1 'polypeptide(L)'
;MTTPDSENYQIFRDCVSSAIVAKSSQPTQSKKARRPRTQRQKTSSTSTTQRANPDPTPQDDFTRTDPEDLADFIDFIANETFPSLPPHIQTLQYTPTIDITTPEYTPKHLSERTAHILDPSIPDTLTAYGLIDTPGDIPSFLAPILSEYVNSVTKPPPVWANTRASACEICERDWIPLSYHHLIPKSVHAKVLKKGWHEEWRLDSVAWLCRACHSFVHRMASNEELAREWFTVERIWEREDVRNWAAWVGRVRWKAR
;
A
#
# COMPACT_ATOMS: atom_id res chain seq x y z
N MET A 1 6.46 25.96 -0.89
CA MET A 1 5.02 25.73 -1.09
C MET A 1 4.89 24.40 -1.82
N THR A 2 4.83 23.30 -1.08
CA THR A 2 4.47 21.98 -1.63
C THR A 2 2.95 21.95 -1.76
N THR A 3 2.46 21.67 -2.96
CA THR A 3 1.05 21.74 -3.29
C THR A 3 0.31 20.53 -2.67
N PRO A 4 -0.86 20.72 -2.04
CA PRO A 4 -1.74 19.63 -1.57
C PRO A 4 -2.09 18.61 -2.67
N ASP A 5 -1.89 18.96 -3.94
CA ASP A 5 -2.13 18.10 -5.10
C ASP A 5 -0.95 17.18 -5.48
N SER A 6 0.14 17.16 -4.70
CA SER A 6 1.25 16.23 -4.98
C SER A 6 0.86 14.79 -4.63
N GLU A 7 1.23 13.83 -5.49
CA GLU A 7 0.99 12.39 -5.28
C GLU A 7 1.56 11.94 -3.93
N ASN A 8 2.75 12.41 -3.57
CA ASN A 8 3.38 12.19 -2.28
C ASN A 8 2.55 12.67 -1.09
N TYR A 9 1.95 13.86 -1.17
CA TYR A 9 1.08 14.37 -0.11
C TYR A 9 -0.15 13.46 0.08
N GLN A 10 -0.78 13.02 -1.01
CA GLN A 10 -1.95 12.13 -0.94
C GLN A 10 -1.59 10.78 -0.30
N ILE A 11 -0.45 10.18 -0.68
CA ILE A 11 0.05 8.94 -0.05
C ILE A 11 0.33 9.16 1.44
N PHE A 12 0.95 10.28 1.81
CA PHE A 12 1.21 10.60 3.21
C PHE A 12 -0.08 10.76 4.03
N ARG A 13 -1.06 11.48 3.47
CA ARG A 13 -2.39 11.66 4.07
C ARG A 13 -3.08 10.32 4.32
N ASP A 14 -3.00 9.38 3.38
CA ASP A 14 -3.55 8.03 3.54
C ASP A 14 -2.85 7.24 4.65
N CYS A 15 -1.54 7.43 4.83
CA CYS A 15 -0.79 6.85 5.95
C CYS A 15 -1.23 7.43 7.30
N VAL A 16 -1.45 8.75 7.38
CA VAL A 16 -1.98 9.44 8.58
C VAL A 16 -3.38 8.94 8.91
N SER A 17 -4.27 8.87 7.92
CA SER A 17 -5.63 8.32 8.05
C SER A 17 -5.60 6.91 8.64
N SER A 18 -4.78 6.03 8.06
CA SER A 18 -4.64 4.64 8.51
C SER A 18 -4.17 4.55 9.97
N ALA A 19 -3.24 5.40 10.39
CA ALA A 19 -2.74 5.42 11.76
C ALA A 19 -3.78 5.93 12.77
N ILE A 20 -4.54 6.99 12.42
CA ILE A 20 -5.60 7.54 13.26
C ILE A 20 -6.73 6.52 13.44
N VAL A 21 -7.20 5.91 12.34
CA VAL A 21 -8.23 4.87 12.38
C VAL A 21 -7.77 3.64 13.17
N ALA A 22 -6.52 3.21 13.00
CA ALA A 22 -5.98 2.07 13.75
C ALA A 22 -5.93 2.34 15.26
N LYS A 23 -5.63 3.59 15.68
CA LYS A 23 -5.59 3.98 17.10
C LYS A 23 -6.99 4.19 17.69
N SER A 24 -7.94 4.76 16.94
CA SER A 24 -9.32 4.94 17.41
C SER A 24 -10.09 3.62 17.55
N SER A 25 -9.68 2.59 16.80
CA SER A 25 -10.28 1.25 16.83
C SER A 25 -9.79 0.37 18.00
N GLN A 26 -8.76 0.79 18.74
CA GLN A 26 -8.22 -0.01 19.84
C GLN A 26 -9.05 0.19 21.12
N PRO A 27 -9.57 -0.88 21.75
CA PRO A 27 -10.24 -0.76 23.04
C PRO A 27 -9.24 -0.28 24.09
N THR A 28 -9.48 0.89 24.68
CA THR A 28 -8.65 1.45 25.75
C THR A 28 -8.57 0.44 26.89
N GLN A 29 -7.36 -0.03 27.23
CA GLN A 29 -7.17 -0.83 28.43
C GLN A 29 -7.40 0.07 29.64
N SER A 30 -8.61 0.03 30.20
CA SER A 30 -8.89 0.63 31.50
C SER A 30 -7.91 0.04 32.52
N LYS A 31 -7.05 0.90 33.08
CA LYS A 31 -6.12 0.53 34.16
C LYS A 31 -6.96 -0.04 35.30
N LYS A 32 -6.91 -1.36 35.51
CA LYS A 32 -7.59 -2.05 36.62
C LYS A 32 -7.21 -1.38 37.93
N ALA A 33 -8.16 -0.65 38.52
CA ALA A 33 -8.05 -0.15 39.88
C ALA A 33 -7.79 -1.33 40.83
N ARG A 34 -6.66 -1.28 41.53
CA ARG A 34 -6.32 -2.23 42.61
C ARG A 34 -7.42 -2.16 43.68
N ARG A 35 -8.21 -3.23 43.81
CA ARG A 35 -9.16 -3.39 44.91
C ARG A 35 -8.43 -3.33 46.26
N PRO A 36 -8.85 -2.48 47.22
CA PRO A 36 -8.38 -2.61 48.59
C PRO A 36 -9.03 -3.83 49.23
N ARG A 37 -8.22 -4.60 49.96
CA ARG A 37 -8.62 -5.79 50.71
C ARG A 37 -9.31 -5.33 52.00
N THR A 38 -10.63 -5.39 52.06
CA THR A 38 -11.39 -5.16 53.31
C THR A 38 -11.79 -6.47 53.98
N GLN A 39 -11.55 -6.48 55.28
CA GLN A 39 -11.80 -7.55 56.23
C GLN A 39 -13.29 -7.70 56.50
N ARG A 40 -13.69 -8.95 56.69
CA ARG A 40 -15.03 -9.49 56.79
C ARG A 40 -15.67 -9.16 58.14
N GLN A 41 -16.82 -8.48 58.17
CA GLN A 41 -17.78 -8.58 59.27
C GLN A 41 -19.23 -8.41 58.76
N LYS A 42 -20.12 -9.27 59.29
CA LYS A 42 -21.56 -9.37 59.00
C LYS A 42 -22.32 -8.28 59.76
N THR A 43 -23.41 -7.72 59.19
CA THR A 43 -24.84 -7.97 59.55
C THR A 43 -25.77 -6.84 59.08
N SER A 44 -26.87 -7.24 58.43
CA SER A 44 -28.26 -6.74 58.44
C SER A 44 -28.66 -5.27 58.19
N SER A 45 -29.71 -5.18 57.36
CA SER A 45 -30.88 -4.26 57.36
C SER A 45 -30.88 -2.99 56.49
N THR A 46 -31.70 -3.08 55.43
CA THR A 46 -32.74 -2.16 54.95
C THR A 46 -32.53 -0.64 55.06
N SER A 47 -32.49 0.06 53.91
CA SER A 47 -33.49 1.07 53.52
C SER A 47 -33.08 1.89 52.28
N THR A 48 -34.10 2.20 51.49
CA THR A 48 -34.14 3.01 50.27
C THR A 48 -33.62 4.44 50.48
N THR A 49 -32.79 4.95 49.57
CA THR A 49 -32.82 6.38 49.22
C THR A 49 -32.22 6.61 47.83
N GLN A 50 -33.04 7.22 46.97
CA GLN A 50 -32.63 7.86 45.71
C GLN A 50 -31.57 8.92 45.98
N ARG A 51 -30.51 8.98 45.15
CA ARG A 51 -29.69 10.19 44.95
C ARG A 51 -28.95 10.14 43.61
N ALA A 52 -29.28 11.14 42.80
CA ALA A 52 -28.55 11.80 41.72
C ALA A 52 -27.43 11.02 41.00
N ASN A 53 -27.64 10.81 39.69
CA ASN A 53 -26.56 10.56 38.74
C ASN A 53 -25.56 11.74 38.80
N PRO A 54 -24.25 11.49 38.97
CA PRO A 54 -23.25 12.47 38.60
C PRO A 54 -23.14 12.52 37.07
N ASP A 55 -23.04 13.75 36.60
CA ASP A 55 -22.71 14.20 35.24
C ASP A 55 -21.67 13.30 34.54
N PRO A 56 -21.84 12.94 33.26
CA PRO A 56 -20.84 12.15 32.56
C PRO A 56 -19.61 13.01 32.28
N THR A 57 -18.47 12.64 32.86
CA THR A 57 -17.15 13.15 32.50
C THR A 57 -16.87 12.92 31.00
N PRO A 58 -16.19 13.86 30.32
CA PRO A 58 -15.88 13.75 28.90
C PRO A 58 -14.75 12.74 28.67
N GLN A 59 -15.09 11.46 28.63
CA GLN A 59 -14.16 10.37 28.32
C GLN A 59 -14.92 9.32 27.50
N ASP A 60 -15.12 9.58 26.21
CA ASP A 60 -15.33 8.60 25.11
C ASP A 60 -15.96 9.29 23.88
N ASP A 61 -15.26 10.23 23.23
CA ASP A 61 -15.84 10.98 22.09
C ASP A 61 -15.05 10.87 20.78
N PHE A 62 -14.23 9.82 20.61
CA PHE A 62 -13.63 9.53 19.29
C PHE A 62 -14.49 8.62 18.42
N THR A 63 -15.44 7.91 19.02
CA THR A 63 -16.28 6.92 18.31
C THR A 63 -17.62 7.50 17.86
N ARG A 64 -17.88 8.79 18.14
CA ARG A 64 -19.10 9.53 17.74
C ARG A 64 -18.84 10.71 16.81
N THR A 65 -17.58 10.94 16.41
CA THR A 65 -17.19 12.00 15.48
C THR A 65 -17.84 11.73 14.11
N ASP A 66 -18.46 12.76 13.52
CA ASP A 66 -19.01 12.68 12.16
C ASP A 66 -17.88 12.25 11.19
N PRO A 67 -18.13 11.33 10.24
CA PRO A 67 -17.16 11.02 9.19
C PRO A 67 -16.56 12.25 8.49
N GLU A 68 -17.33 13.33 8.34
CA GLU A 68 -16.83 14.61 7.81
C GLU A 68 -15.82 15.27 8.74
N ASP A 69 -16.14 15.38 10.04
CA ASP A 69 -15.23 15.92 11.07
C ASP A 69 -13.92 15.11 11.18
N LEU A 70 -13.98 13.79 11.01
CA LEU A 70 -12.79 12.93 11.01
C LEU A 70 -11.91 13.16 9.77
N ALA A 71 -12.52 13.38 8.61
CA ALA A 71 -11.80 13.68 7.38
C ALA A 71 -11.08 15.04 7.48
N ASP A 72 -11.78 16.07 7.98
CA ASP A 72 -11.21 17.40 8.22
C ASP A 72 -10.05 17.34 9.23
N PHE A 73 -10.18 16.51 10.26
CA PHE A 73 -9.12 16.29 11.23
C PHE A 73 -7.88 15.62 10.61
N ILE A 74 -8.06 14.60 9.77
CA ILE A 74 -6.96 13.97 9.02
C ILE A 74 -6.28 14.99 8.11
N ASP A 75 -7.06 15.82 7.41
CA ASP A 75 -6.56 16.86 6.51
C ASP A 75 -5.73 17.89 7.26
N PHE A 76 -6.22 18.35 8.42
CA PHE A 76 -5.47 19.25 9.30
C PHE A 76 -4.12 18.66 9.71
N ILE A 77 -4.09 17.43 10.24
CA ILE A 77 -2.83 16.80 10.67
C ILE A 77 -1.88 16.61 9.47
N ALA A 78 -2.39 16.18 8.32
CA ALA A 78 -1.58 15.96 7.13
C ALA A 78 -1.02 17.29 6.57
N ASN A 79 -1.84 18.33 6.50
CA ASN A 79 -1.48 19.64 5.97
C ASN A 79 -0.43 20.36 6.82
N GLU A 80 -0.46 20.18 8.13
CA GLU A 80 0.53 20.80 9.03
C GLU A 80 1.81 19.95 9.17
N THR A 81 1.69 18.61 9.10
CA THR A 81 2.84 17.72 9.28
C THR A 81 3.66 17.58 8.01
N PHE A 82 3.05 17.46 6.82
CA PHE A 82 3.77 17.19 5.58
C PHE A 82 4.77 18.30 5.18
N PRO A 83 4.45 19.59 5.26
CA PRO A 83 5.41 20.67 4.97
C PRO A 83 6.59 20.72 5.95
N SER A 84 6.40 20.17 7.16
CA SER A 84 7.44 20.07 8.19
C SER A 84 8.43 18.93 7.93
N LEU A 85 8.16 18.03 6.98
CA LEU A 85 9.08 16.98 6.57
C LEU A 85 10.29 17.57 5.82
N PRO A 86 11.45 16.90 5.81
CA PRO A 86 12.58 17.31 4.98
C PRO A 86 12.19 17.43 3.50
N PRO A 87 12.70 18.43 2.74
CA PRO A 87 12.32 18.61 1.33
C PRO A 87 12.54 17.37 0.45
N HIS A 88 13.63 16.62 0.68
CA HIS A 88 13.91 15.39 -0.06
C HIS A 88 12.95 14.23 0.28
N ILE A 89 12.29 14.28 1.44
CA ILE A 89 11.24 13.31 1.84
C ILE A 89 9.90 13.69 1.22
N GLN A 90 9.60 14.99 1.10
CA GLN A 90 8.37 15.48 0.46
C GLN A 90 8.30 15.12 -1.04
N THR A 91 9.44 15.03 -1.71
CA THR A 91 9.54 14.67 -3.14
C THR A 91 10.15 13.30 -3.38
N LEU A 92 10.11 12.43 -2.38
CA LEU A 92 10.76 11.11 -2.44
C LEU A 92 10.05 10.22 -3.46
N GLN A 93 10.82 9.54 -4.30
CA GLN A 93 10.30 8.60 -5.30
C GLN A 93 11.27 7.45 -5.47
N TYR A 94 10.78 6.31 -5.98
CA TYR A 94 11.65 5.20 -6.32
C TYR A 94 12.75 5.62 -7.30
N THR A 95 14.00 5.38 -6.90
CA THR A 95 15.18 5.49 -7.78
C THR A 95 16.06 4.26 -7.54
N PRO A 96 16.58 3.58 -8.58
CA PRO A 96 17.36 2.35 -8.40
C PRO A 96 18.62 2.51 -7.53
N THR A 97 19.11 3.73 -7.39
CA THR A 97 20.33 4.09 -6.65
C THR A 97 20.04 4.60 -5.23
N ILE A 98 18.77 4.75 -4.84
CA ILE A 98 18.43 5.26 -3.51
C ILE A 98 18.60 4.16 -2.46
N ASP A 99 19.43 4.42 -1.47
CA ASP A 99 19.61 3.52 -0.33
C ASP A 99 18.73 3.99 0.84
N ILE A 100 17.51 3.44 0.89
CA ILE A 100 16.54 3.69 1.96
C ILE A 100 16.97 3.12 3.32
N THR A 101 18.07 2.33 3.37
CA THR A 101 18.62 1.81 4.62
C THR A 101 19.52 2.82 5.33
N THR A 102 19.84 3.94 4.67
CA THR A 102 20.63 5.00 5.28
C THR A 102 19.89 5.64 6.47
N PRO A 103 20.61 6.11 7.52
CA PRO A 103 20.01 6.67 8.72
C PRO A 103 19.00 7.81 8.45
N GLU A 104 19.18 8.55 7.35
CA GLU A 104 18.34 9.68 6.97
C GLU A 104 16.88 9.28 6.72
N TYR A 105 16.62 8.08 6.19
CA TYR A 105 15.27 7.55 5.93
C TYR A 105 14.70 6.70 7.07
N THR A 106 15.47 6.49 8.14
CA THR A 106 15.00 5.64 9.23
C THR A 106 13.79 6.28 9.93
N PRO A 107 12.75 5.49 10.26
CA PRO A 107 11.54 6.02 10.92
C PRO A 107 11.86 6.82 12.18
N LYS A 108 12.81 6.33 12.98
CA LYS A 108 13.26 7.00 14.19
C LYS A 108 13.82 8.40 13.90
N HIS A 109 14.82 8.49 13.03
CA HIS A 109 15.46 9.77 12.71
C HIS A 109 14.48 10.77 12.08
N LEU A 110 13.65 10.31 11.14
CA LEU A 110 12.64 11.17 10.51
C LEU A 110 11.60 11.66 11.52
N SER A 111 11.12 10.79 12.41
CA SER A 111 10.12 11.15 13.41
C SER A 111 10.66 12.14 14.44
N GLU A 112 11.89 11.93 14.95
CA GLU A 112 12.56 12.84 15.90
C GLU A 112 12.78 14.22 15.24
N ARG A 113 13.35 14.23 14.04
CA ARG A 113 13.62 15.47 13.29
C ARG A 113 12.35 16.26 12.97
N THR A 114 11.29 15.56 12.56
CA THR A 114 10.00 16.20 12.25
C THR A 114 9.35 16.76 13.51
N ALA A 115 9.36 15.98 14.61
CA ALA A 115 8.79 16.41 15.89
C ALA A 115 9.42 17.71 16.44
N HIS A 116 10.70 17.96 16.15
CA HIS A 116 11.38 19.18 16.58
C HIS A 116 10.98 20.45 15.81
N ILE A 117 10.40 20.31 14.61
CA ILE A 117 10.06 21.43 13.72
C ILE A 117 8.54 21.65 13.66
N LEU A 118 7.77 20.65 14.07
CA LEU A 118 6.31 20.64 14.01
C LEU A 118 5.70 21.74 14.90
N ASP A 119 4.63 22.36 14.41
CA ASP A 119 3.89 23.35 15.16
C ASP A 119 3.29 22.75 16.45
N PRO A 120 3.40 23.41 17.62
CA PRO A 120 2.87 22.90 18.89
C PRO A 120 1.37 22.59 18.89
N SER A 121 0.58 23.21 18.00
CA SER A 121 -0.84 22.90 17.85
C SER A 121 -1.10 21.43 17.52
N ILE A 122 -0.16 20.74 16.86
CA ILE A 122 -0.30 19.33 16.50
C ILE A 122 -0.19 18.39 17.71
N PRO A 123 0.88 18.40 18.52
CA PRO A 123 0.92 17.63 19.74
C PRO A 123 -0.22 17.96 20.71
N ASP A 124 -0.59 19.23 20.83
CA ASP A 124 -1.70 19.63 21.70
C ASP A 124 -3.02 19.03 21.21
N THR A 125 -3.29 19.11 19.90
CA THR A 125 -4.48 18.52 19.30
C THR A 125 -4.46 17.00 19.43
N LEU A 126 -3.38 16.31 19.06
CA LEU A 126 -3.28 14.85 19.17
C LEU A 126 -3.45 14.36 20.62
N THR A 127 -3.00 15.13 21.60
CA THR A 127 -3.20 14.83 23.04
C THR A 127 -4.65 15.06 23.45
N ALA A 128 -5.27 16.18 23.04
CA ALA A 128 -6.68 16.48 23.32
C ALA A 128 -7.63 15.41 22.76
N TYR A 129 -7.26 14.86 21.61
CA TYR A 129 -7.93 13.80 20.88
C TYR A 129 -7.52 12.39 21.39
N GLY A 130 -6.63 12.27 22.37
CA GLY A 130 -6.26 10.99 23.00
C GLY A 130 -5.49 10.03 22.10
N LEU A 131 -4.92 10.52 21.00
CA LEU A 131 -4.09 9.72 20.08
C LEU A 131 -2.67 9.51 20.61
N ILE A 132 -2.23 10.43 21.47
CA ILE A 132 -0.99 10.36 22.24
C ILE A 132 -1.26 10.74 23.71
N ASP A 133 -0.46 10.20 24.64
CA ASP A 133 -0.61 10.50 26.07
C ASP A 133 0.05 11.84 26.45
N THR A 134 1.18 12.16 25.81
CA THR A 134 1.91 13.40 26.03
C THR A 134 2.48 13.96 24.72
N PRO A 135 2.74 15.28 24.62
CA PRO A 135 3.46 15.88 23.48
C PRO A 135 4.80 15.22 23.16
N GLY A 136 5.44 14.58 24.13
CA GLY A 136 6.70 13.85 23.95
C GLY A 136 6.57 12.55 23.15
N ASP A 137 5.35 12.04 22.96
CA ASP A 137 5.08 10.78 22.27
C ASP A 137 4.92 10.96 20.74
N ILE A 138 5.02 12.19 20.24
CA ILE A 138 4.94 12.51 18.80
C ILE A 138 5.87 11.65 17.94
N PRO A 139 7.16 11.46 18.28
CA PRO A 139 8.03 10.61 17.47
C PRO A 139 7.50 9.18 17.34
N SER A 140 6.93 8.63 18.42
CA SER A 140 6.36 7.28 18.41
C SER A 140 5.05 7.21 17.62
N PHE A 141 4.29 8.30 17.54
CA PHE A 141 3.12 8.42 16.67
C PHE A 141 3.51 8.54 15.20
N LEU A 142 4.50 9.38 14.86
CA LEU A 142 4.92 9.64 13.48
C LEU A 142 5.76 8.52 12.87
N ALA A 143 6.57 7.80 13.65
CA ALA A 143 7.47 6.77 13.14
C ALA A 143 6.77 5.72 12.25
N PRO A 144 5.66 5.06 12.66
CA PRO A 144 4.98 4.10 11.79
C PRO A 144 4.38 4.75 10.53
N ILE A 145 3.87 5.98 10.62
CA ILE A 145 3.32 6.74 9.48
C ILE A 145 4.43 7.01 8.45
N LEU A 146 5.58 7.51 8.91
CA LEU A 146 6.72 7.82 8.06
C LEU A 146 7.35 6.57 7.45
N SER A 147 7.38 5.46 8.20
CA SER A 147 7.81 4.17 7.67
C SER A 147 6.93 3.72 6.51
N GLU A 148 5.60 3.79 6.66
CA GLU A 148 4.67 3.37 5.61
C GLU A 148 4.71 4.29 4.40
N TYR A 149 4.80 5.60 4.64
CA TYR A 149 4.94 6.60 3.59
C TYR A 149 6.20 6.36 2.74
N VAL A 150 7.38 6.25 3.39
CA VAL A 150 8.66 5.99 2.70
C VAL A 150 8.56 4.71 1.89
N ASN A 151 8.09 3.61 2.50
CA ASN A 151 7.92 2.33 1.81
C ASN A 151 7.00 2.42 0.59
N SER A 152 5.93 3.21 0.68
CA SER A 152 4.95 3.38 -0.41
C SER A 152 5.54 4.16 -1.59
N VAL A 153 6.20 5.29 -1.33
CA VAL A 153 6.75 6.15 -2.39
C VAL A 153 8.07 5.62 -2.98
N THR A 154 8.79 4.78 -2.25
CA THR A 154 10.00 4.09 -2.75
C THR A 154 9.75 2.66 -3.18
N LYS A 155 8.49 2.23 -3.26
CA LYS A 155 8.17 0.89 -3.75
C LYS A 155 8.67 0.75 -5.20
N PRO A 156 9.48 -0.27 -5.52
CA PRO A 156 9.88 -0.48 -6.90
C PRO A 156 8.63 -0.63 -7.77
N PRO A 157 8.61 -0.02 -8.97
CA PRO A 157 7.53 -0.24 -9.91
C PRO A 157 7.39 -1.75 -10.11
N PRO A 158 6.15 -2.26 -10.24
CA PRO A 158 5.97 -3.68 -10.42
C PRO A 158 6.75 -4.12 -11.66
N VAL A 159 7.38 -5.31 -11.61
CA VAL A 159 8.31 -5.80 -12.65
C VAL A 159 7.73 -5.72 -14.08
N TRP A 160 6.41 -5.78 -14.21
CA TRP A 160 5.71 -5.62 -15.48
C TRP A 160 5.67 -4.17 -16.01
N ALA A 161 5.67 -3.13 -15.15
CA ALA A 161 5.62 -1.75 -15.59
C ALA A 161 6.91 -1.35 -16.36
N ASN A 162 8.07 -1.84 -15.92
CA ASN A 162 9.36 -1.57 -16.59
C ASN A 162 9.57 -2.40 -17.86
N THR A 163 8.79 -3.46 -18.08
CA THR A 163 8.92 -4.35 -19.25
C THR A 163 7.85 -4.10 -20.30
N ARG A 164 6.96 -3.12 -20.12
CA ARG A 164 5.85 -2.86 -21.04
C ARG A 164 6.34 -2.40 -22.41
N ALA A 165 6.14 -3.24 -23.42
CA ALA A 165 6.44 -2.90 -24.81
C ALA A 165 5.49 -1.81 -25.34
N SER A 166 5.98 -1.00 -26.28
CA SER A 166 5.18 0.01 -26.99
C SER A 166 4.24 -0.59 -28.04
N ALA A 167 4.51 -1.83 -28.47
CA ALA A 167 3.74 -2.55 -29.47
C ALA A 167 3.58 -4.03 -29.10
N CYS A 168 2.62 -4.71 -29.73
CA CYS A 168 2.47 -6.15 -29.55
C CYS A 168 3.67 -6.90 -30.11
N GLU A 169 4.33 -7.73 -29.30
CA GLU A 169 5.58 -8.44 -29.69
C GLU A 169 5.40 -9.55 -30.75
N ILE A 170 4.16 -9.82 -31.18
CA ILE A 170 3.86 -10.79 -32.26
C ILE A 170 3.33 -10.11 -33.51
N CYS A 171 2.47 -9.10 -33.40
CA CYS A 171 1.83 -8.48 -34.57
C CYS A 171 2.22 -7.01 -34.80
N GLU A 172 3.11 -6.49 -33.94
CA GLU A 172 3.74 -5.16 -34.05
C GLU A 172 2.78 -3.96 -34.02
N ARG A 173 1.49 -4.19 -33.73
CA ARG A 173 0.52 -3.11 -33.57
C ARG A 173 0.79 -2.35 -32.26
N ASP A 174 1.01 -1.05 -32.35
CA ASP A 174 1.26 -0.11 -31.24
C ASP A 174 0.00 0.66 -30.81
N TRP A 175 -1.00 0.76 -31.67
CA TRP A 175 -2.25 1.49 -31.42
C TRP A 175 -3.33 0.70 -30.65
N ILE A 176 -3.00 -0.45 -30.06
CA ILE A 176 -3.97 -1.33 -29.39
C ILE A 176 -3.57 -1.68 -27.95
N PRO A 177 -4.54 -1.94 -27.05
CA PRO A 177 -4.23 -2.37 -25.70
C PRO A 177 -3.47 -3.69 -25.67
N LEU A 178 -2.37 -3.70 -24.92
CA LEU A 178 -1.55 -4.87 -24.65
C LEU A 178 -1.90 -5.48 -23.29
N SER A 179 -1.79 -6.80 -23.24
CA SER A 179 -1.97 -7.63 -22.06
C SER A 179 -0.67 -8.35 -21.71
N TYR A 180 -0.47 -8.57 -20.43
CA TYR A 180 0.67 -9.29 -19.88
C TYR A 180 0.48 -10.80 -20.07
N HIS A 181 1.40 -11.46 -20.76
CA HIS A 181 1.35 -12.90 -21.05
C HIS A 181 2.60 -13.60 -20.51
N HIS A 182 2.43 -14.63 -19.69
CA HIS A 182 3.54 -15.46 -19.23
C HIS A 182 3.94 -16.45 -20.32
N LEU A 183 5.19 -16.37 -20.79
CA LEU A 183 5.73 -17.26 -21.83
C LEU A 183 5.81 -18.71 -21.32
N ILE A 184 6.10 -18.90 -20.03
CA ILE A 184 5.94 -20.18 -19.32
C ILE A 184 4.67 -20.05 -18.46
N PRO A 185 3.56 -20.73 -18.80
CA PRO A 185 2.32 -20.60 -18.04
C PRO A 185 2.49 -20.95 -16.55
N LYS A 186 1.99 -20.11 -15.65
CA LYS A 186 2.10 -20.32 -14.19
C LYS A 186 1.58 -21.68 -13.73
N SER A 187 0.55 -22.21 -14.39
CA SER A 187 -0.02 -23.52 -14.08
C SER A 187 0.97 -24.68 -14.22
N VAL A 188 2.07 -24.50 -14.97
CA VAL A 188 3.07 -25.54 -15.21
C VAL A 188 4.43 -25.27 -14.53
N HIS A 189 4.59 -24.16 -13.80
CA HIS A 189 5.86 -23.80 -13.12
C HIS A 189 6.39 -24.93 -12.20
N ALA A 190 5.53 -25.48 -11.34
CA ALA A 190 5.91 -26.59 -10.46
C ALA A 190 6.38 -27.83 -11.25
N LYS A 191 5.76 -28.10 -12.41
CA LYS A 191 6.15 -29.21 -13.28
C LYS A 191 7.47 -28.93 -14.00
N VAL A 192 7.67 -27.70 -14.48
CA VAL A 192 8.91 -27.23 -15.13
C VAL A 192 10.11 -27.42 -14.21
N LEU A 193 10.01 -26.98 -12.95
CA LEU A 193 11.07 -27.14 -11.95
C LEU A 193 11.32 -28.62 -11.63
N LYS A 194 10.24 -29.38 -11.38
CA LYS A 194 10.35 -30.82 -11.07
C LYS A 194 11.01 -31.62 -12.20
N LYS A 195 10.79 -31.22 -13.46
CA LYS A 195 11.35 -31.89 -14.64
C LYS A 195 12.69 -31.30 -15.10
N GLY A 196 13.16 -30.21 -14.48
CA GLY A 196 14.40 -29.54 -14.86
C GLY A 196 14.39 -28.98 -16.28
N TRP A 197 13.23 -28.53 -16.77
CA TRP A 197 13.15 -27.95 -18.12
C TRP A 197 13.73 -26.54 -18.19
N HIS A 198 13.56 -25.76 -17.12
CA HIS A 198 14.06 -24.38 -17.01
C HIS A 198 14.43 -24.06 -15.57
N GLU A 199 15.33 -23.10 -15.43
CA GLU A 199 15.70 -22.48 -14.15
C GLU A 199 14.59 -21.57 -13.61
N GLU A 200 14.59 -21.36 -12.29
CA GLU A 200 13.56 -20.58 -11.59
C GLU A 200 13.45 -19.13 -12.11
N TRP A 201 14.59 -18.50 -12.42
CA TRP A 201 14.62 -17.12 -12.95
C TRP A 201 13.88 -16.95 -14.28
N ARG A 202 13.68 -18.03 -15.05
CA ARG A 202 13.01 -17.97 -16.35
C ARG A 202 11.49 -18.06 -16.23
N LEU A 203 10.96 -18.57 -15.12
CA LEU A 203 9.53 -18.86 -14.97
C LEU A 203 8.64 -17.62 -15.12
N ASP A 204 9.14 -16.45 -14.72
CA ASP A 204 8.45 -15.17 -14.85
C ASP A 204 8.80 -14.41 -16.14
N SER A 205 9.35 -15.09 -17.15
CA SER A 205 9.52 -14.52 -18.50
C SER A 205 8.16 -14.23 -19.13
N VAL A 206 8.01 -13.04 -19.70
CA VAL A 206 6.73 -12.52 -20.17
C VAL A 206 6.84 -11.85 -21.54
N ALA A 207 5.69 -11.71 -22.18
CA ALA A 207 5.49 -10.95 -23.41
C ALA A 207 4.26 -10.04 -23.31
N TRP A 208 4.29 -8.91 -24.00
CA TRP A 208 3.23 -7.94 -24.15
C TRP A 208 2.48 -8.17 -25.45
N LEU A 209 1.31 -8.79 -25.31
CA LEU A 209 0.52 -9.24 -26.44
C LEU A 209 -0.83 -8.54 -26.47
N CYS A 210 -1.29 -8.14 -27.65
CA CYS A 210 -2.67 -7.73 -27.81
C CYS A 210 -3.62 -8.93 -27.59
N ARG A 211 -4.89 -8.66 -27.29
CA ARG A 211 -5.90 -9.70 -27.01
C ARG A 211 -5.95 -10.81 -28.07
N ALA A 212 -5.88 -10.45 -29.36
CA ALA A 212 -5.95 -11.42 -30.45
C ALA A 212 -4.73 -12.36 -30.47
N CYS A 213 -3.52 -11.82 -30.32
CA CYS A 213 -2.29 -12.62 -30.27
C CYS A 213 -2.21 -13.45 -28.99
N HIS A 214 -2.62 -12.90 -27.85
CA HIS A 214 -2.67 -13.63 -26.59
C HIS A 214 -3.58 -14.86 -26.71
N SER A 215 -4.81 -14.68 -27.23
CA SER A 215 -5.71 -15.81 -27.44
C SER A 215 -5.19 -16.80 -28.49
N PHE A 216 -4.41 -16.35 -29.48
CA PHE A 216 -3.79 -17.23 -30.47
C PHE A 216 -2.68 -18.10 -29.85
N VAL A 217 -1.80 -17.52 -29.04
CA VAL A 217 -0.71 -18.27 -28.36
C VAL A 217 -1.28 -19.38 -27.46
N HIS A 218 -2.38 -19.13 -26.74
CA HIS A 218 -3.03 -20.19 -25.96
C HIS A 218 -3.77 -21.26 -26.78
N ARG A 219 -3.97 -21.03 -28.09
CA ARG A 219 -4.58 -22.02 -28.99
C ARG A 219 -3.55 -22.78 -29.83
N MET A 220 -2.39 -22.20 -30.10
CA MET A 220 -1.41 -22.80 -31.00
C MET A 220 -0.66 -23.99 -30.39
N ALA A 221 -0.60 -24.06 -29.05
CA ALA A 221 0.12 -25.08 -28.29
C ALA A 221 -0.50 -25.24 -26.90
N SER A 222 -0.37 -26.43 -26.32
CA SER A 222 -0.73 -26.68 -24.92
C SER A 222 0.20 -25.94 -23.95
N ASN A 223 -0.23 -25.75 -22.69
CA ASN A 223 0.61 -25.08 -21.69
C ASN A 223 1.96 -25.77 -21.46
N GLU A 224 2.02 -27.09 -21.64
CA GLU A 224 3.25 -27.87 -21.52
C GLU A 224 4.16 -27.69 -22.73
N GLU A 225 3.62 -27.70 -23.95
CA GLU A 225 4.39 -27.40 -25.17
C GLU A 225 4.89 -25.96 -25.17
N LEU A 226 4.07 -24.99 -24.74
CA LEU A 226 4.50 -23.60 -24.55
C LEU A 226 5.72 -23.54 -23.63
N ALA A 227 5.66 -24.21 -22.48
CA ALA A 227 6.77 -24.23 -21.55
C ALA A 227 8.01 -24.97 -22.08
N ARG A 228 7.88 -26.00 -22.91
CA ARG A 228 9.02 -26.80 -23.38
C ARG A 228 9.68 -26.27 -24.64
N GLU A 229 8.87 -25.84 -25.61
CA GLU A 229 9.32 -25.57 -26.98
C GLU A 229 9.17 -24.09 -27.36
N TRP A 230 8.17 -23.40 -26.80
CA TRP A 230 7.76 -22.05 -27.22
C TRP A 230 7.84 -21.00 -26.10
N PHE A 231 8.86 -21.11 -25.23
CA PHE A 231 8.99 -20.35 -23.99
C PHE A 231 9.67 -18.97 -24.14
N THR A 232 9.89 -18.51 -25.38
CA THR A 232 10.33 -17.14 -25.70
C THR A 232 9.60 -16.62 -26.93
N VAL A 233 9.58 -15.29 -27.12
CA VAL A 233 8.97 -14.66 -28.30
C VAL A 233 9.65 -15.14 -29.59
N GLU A 234 10.98 -15.26 -29.57
CA GLU A 234 11.78 -15.73 -30.71
C GLU A 234 11.40 -17.17 -31.09
N ARG A 235 11.25 -18.05 -30.09
CA ARG A 235 10.78 -19.42 -30.30
C ARG A 235 9.38 -19.44 -30.90
N ILE A 236 8.44 -18.65 -30.36
CA ILE A 236 7.10 -18.53 -30.91
C ILE A 236 7.16 -18.12 -32.40
N TRP A 237 8.04 -17.19 -32.76
CA TRP A 237 8.27 -16.75 -34.14
C TRP A 237 8.89 -17.81 -35.06
N GLU A 238 9.51 -18.88 -34.54
CA GLU A 238 10.02 -20.00 -35.35
C GLU A 238 8.88 -20.77 -36.03
N ARG A 239 7.64 -20.69 -35.52
CA ARG A 239 6.48 -21.37 -36.12
C ARG A 239 5.93 -20.65 -37.35
N GLU A 240 5.57 -21.41 -38.36
CA GLU A 240 4.99 -20.87 -39.60
C GLU A 240 3.57 -20.31 -39.39
N ASP A 241 2.74 -20.98 -38.60
CA ASP A 241 1.38 -20.53 -38.29
C ASP A 241 1.36 -19.19 -37.57
N VAL A 242 2.32 -18.96 -36.66
CA VAL A 242 2.53 -17.67 -35.98
C VAL A 242 2.87 -16.57 -36.98
N ARG A 243 3.83 -16.80 -37.90
CA ARG A 243 4.22 -15.81 -38.91
C ARG A 243 3.05 -15.43 -39.81
N ASN A 244 2.28 -16.42 -40.26
CA ASN A 244 1.09 -16.21 -41.08
C ASN A 244 0.01 -15.45 -40.31
N TRP A 245 -0.22 -15.81 -39.05
CA TRP A 245 -1.14 -15.11 -38.16
C TRP A 245 -0.74 -13.65 -37.94
N ALA A 246 0.53 -13.41 -37.59
CA ALA A 246 1.09 -12.08 -37.34
C ALA A 246 0.91 -11.16 -38.56
N ALA A 247 1.32 -11.63 -39.74
CA ALA A 247 1.21 -10.89 -40.99
C ALA A 247 -0.26 -10.52 -41.30
N TRP A 248 -1.19 -11.43 -41.08
CA TRP A 248 -2.61 -11.16 -41.28
C TRP A 248 -3.18 -10.22 -40.21
N VAL A 249 -3.04 -10.55 -38.92
CA VAL A 249 -3.68 -9.83 -37.81
C VAL A 249 -3.13 -8.42 -37.63
N GLY A 250 -1.87 -8.19 -37.98
CA GLY A 250 -1.22 -6.87 -37.95
C GLY A 250 -1.92 -5.86 -38.87
N ARG A 251 -2.53 -6.32 -39.96
CA ARG A 251 -3.29 -5.47 -40.90
C ARG A 251 -4.74 -5.27 -40.52
N VAL A 252 -5.27 -6.05 -39.56
CA VAL A 252 -6.70 -6.00 -39.20
C VAL A 252 -6.97 -4.84 -38.24
N ARG A 253 -7.89 -3.96 -38.65
CA ARG A 253 -8.46 -2.89 -37.82
C ARG A 253 -9.87 -3.27 -37.39
N TRP A 254 -10.01 -3.76 -36.16
CA TRP A 254 -11.33 -3.99 -35.57
C TRP A 254 -11.92 -2.64 -35.13
N LYS A 255 -13.11 -2.29 -35.61
CA LYS A 255 -13.90 -1.23 -34.98
C LYS A 255 -14.39 -1.76 -33.63
N ALA A 256 -14.19 -0.98 -32.56
CA ALA A 256 -14.82 -1.26 -31.28
C ALA A 256 -16.34 -1.33 -31.48
N ARG A 257 -16.96 -2.42 -31.00
CA ARG A 257 -18.42 -2.49 -30.82
C ARG A 257 -18.76 -1.98 -29.43
#